data_AF-A0A2H6A2A3-F1
#
_entry.id   AF-A0A2H6A2A3-F1
#
_cell.length_a   1.000
_cell.length_b   1.000
_cell.length_c   1.000
_cell.angle_alpha   90.00
_cell.angle_beta   90.00
_cell.angle_gamma   90.00
#
_symmetry.space_group_name_H-M   'P 1'
#
loop_
_entity.id
_entity.type
_entity.pdbx_description
1 polymer ?
#
loop_
_entity_poly.entity_id
_entity_poly.type
_entity_poly.pdbx_seq_one_letter_code
_entity_poly.pdbx_strand_id
1 'polypeptide(L)'
;MTDSNSRLSVCVDFTNPGQFFACCGLLEVAHRVWCPGPAEGWFVDGEFLLARNDGRPAEMAELIKAALECNAEPITIDNPKTDPIDLGAPIGMRLDWWCGRDGSTNLFKTWAANATSLQMFTKWREPLRRCLGSINGQAKNLLRLSYPVQGSYGFDSDLGWDALRVGFSFNEHSRLKKLPTRPAVELFGAIGLQRFFPKLDEEKQCVWYTAWRVPLTAPVARAAVVGLVPGVTLFRLRTHFVSRGSFKGLDTAIIVEGGSYE
;
A
#
# COMPACT_ATOMS: atom_id res chain seq x y z
N MET A 1 -16.77 26.27 -7.47
CA MET A 1 -17.06 25.21 -8.46
C MET A 1 -15.83 24.34 -8.57
N THR A 2 -15.83 23.17 -7.94
CA THR A 2 -14.72 22.21 -8.07
C THR A 2 -14.95 21.42 -9.34
N ASP A 3 -14.07 21.60 -10.32
CA ASP A 3 -14.12 20.93 -11.60
C ASP A 3 -14.04 19.41 -11.37
N SER A 4 -15.04 18.65 -11.84
CA SER A 4 -15.14 17.20 -11.59
C SER A 4 -13.95 16.42 -12.16
N ASN A 5 -13.22 17.02 -13.10
CA ASN A 5 -12.08 16.40 -13.77
C ASN A 5 -10.77 16.45 -12.96
N SER A 6 -10.71 17.17 -11.84
CA SER A 6 -9.50 17.24 -11.01
C SER A 6 -9.48 16.25 -9.84
N ARG A 7 -10.41 15.28 -9.84
CA ARG A 7 -10.56 14.29 -8.76
C ARG A 7 -10.63 12.86 -9.26
N LEU A 8 -10.02 11.97 -8.49
CA LEU A 8 -10.03 10.52 -8.64
C LEU A 8 -10.67 9.88 -7.42
N SER A 9 -11.25 8.69 -7.60
CA SER A 9 -11.79 7.86 -6.53
C SER A 9 -11.33 6.42 -6.70
N VAL A 10 -11.04 5.75 -5.58
CA VAL A 10 -10.80 4.30 -5.49
C VAL A 10 -11.66 3.72 -4.39
N CYS A 11 -12.33 2.59 -4.64
CA CYS A 11 -13.03 1.88 -3.59
C CYS A 11 -12.01 1.24 -2.65
N VAL A 12 -12.24 1.35 -1.34
CA VAL A 12 -11.32 0.90 -0.30
C VAL A 12 -12.11 0.24 0.83
N ASP A 13 -11.62 -0.90 1.29
CA ASP A 13 -12.00 -1.47 2.58
C ASP A 13 -10.97 -1.01 3.64
N PHE A 14 -11.40 -0.17 4.59
CA PHE A 14 -10.51 0.33 5.64
C PHE A 14 -9.97 -0.78 6.55
N THR A 15 -10.74 -1.86 6.70
CA THR A 15 -10.35 -3.02 7.49
C THR A 15 -9.31 -3.88 6.79
N ASN A 16 -9.08 -3.67 5.49
CA ASN A 16 -7.93 -4.23 4.79
C ASN A 16 -6.74 -3.26 4.87
N PRO A 17 -5.75 -3.49 5.76
CA PRO A 17 -4.62 -2.57 5.93
C PRO A 17 -3.81 -2.40 4.64
N GLY A 18 -3.71 -3.43 3.80
CA GLY A 18 -3.06 -3.33 2.51
C GLY A 18 -3.72 -2.30 1.61
N GLN A 19 -5.06 -2.32 1.50
CA GLN A 19 -5.79 -1.33 0.70
C GLN A 19 -5.64 0.08 1.28
N PHE A 20 -5.69 0.22 2.60
CA PHE A 20 -5.44 1.50 3.28
C PHE A 20 -4.06 2.08 2.96
N PHE A 21 -3.00 1.27 3.12
CA PHE A 21 -1.64 1.72 2.82
C PHE A 21 -1.42 1.93 1.31
N ALA A 22 -2.15 1.23 0.45
CA ALA A 22 -2.15 1.48 -0.98
C ALA A 22 -2.74 2.86 -1.33
N CYS A 23 -3.82 3.28 -0.66
CA CYS A 23 -4.33 4.66 -0.77
C CYS A 23 -3.28 5.69 -0.32
N CYS A 24 -2.58 5.42 0.79
CA CYS A 24 -1.47 6.26 1.24
C CYS A 24 -0.33 6.33 0.19
N GLY A 25 -0.02 5.21 -0.45
CA GLY A 25 0.95 5.12 -1.55
C GLY A 25 0.53 5.91 -2.78
N LEU A 26 -0.75 5.84 -3.17
CA LEU A 26 -1.30 6.66 -4.26
C LEU A 26 -1.14 8.16 -3.97
N LEU A 27 -1.43 8.59 -2.73
CA LEU A 27 -1.24 9.98 -2.31
C LEU A 27 0.25 10.39 -2.35
N GLU A 28 1.16 9.52 -1.92
CA GLU A 28 2.60 9.80 -1.99
C GLU A 28 3.08 9.95 -3.44
N VAL A 29 2.68 9.04 -4.33
CA VAL A 29 3.04 9.11 -5.76
C VAL A 29 2.45 10.36 -6.38
N ALA A 30 1.18 10.67 -6.12
CA ALA A 30 0.53 11.88 -6.61
C ALA A 30 1.23 13.16 -6.16
N HIS A 31 1.59 13.25 -4.87
CA HIS A 31 2.34 14.38 -4.32
C HIS A 31 3.67 14.62 -5.05
N ARG A 32 4.31 13.56 -5.54
CA ARG A 32 5.60 13.62 -6.24
C ARG A 32 5.45 13.89 -7.73
N VAL A 33 4.52 13.20 -8.38
CA VAL A 33 4.30 13.25 -9.84
C VAL A 33 3.58 14.52 -10.26
N TRP A 34 2.61 15.01 -9.47
CA TRP A 34 1.87 16.23 -9.78
C TRP A 34 2.57 17.51 -9.31
N CYS A 35 3.78 17.40 -8.77
CA CYS A 35 4.61 18.53 -8.36
C CYS A 35 4.80 19.53 -9.53
N PRO A 36 4.66 20.85 -9.30
CA PRO A 36 4.51 21.54 -8.01
C PRO A 36 3.06 21.65 -7.48
N GLY A 37 2.08 21.04 -8.14
CA GLY A 37 0.67 21.10 -7.75
C GLY A 37 0.38 20.40 -6.41
N PRO A 38 -0.53 20.96 -5.56
CA PRO A 38 -0.94 20.29 -4.34
C PRO A 38 -1.81 19.07 -4.68
N ALA A 39 -1.35 17.88 -4.25
CA ALA A 39 -2.14 16.66 -4.23
C ALA A 39 -2.73 16.47 -2.82
N GLU A 40 -4.04 16.24 -2.74
CA GLU A 40 -4.76 16.02 -1.48
C GLU A 40 -5.53 14.70 -1.53
N GLY A 41 -5.53 13.96 -0.44
CA GLY A 41 -6.27 12.70 -0.33
C GLY A 41 -7.09 12.64 0.96
N TRP A 42 -8.22 11.94 0.92
CA TRP A 42 -9.09 11.70 2.09
C TRP A 42 -10.04 10.52 1.87
N PHE A 43 -10.58 10.01 2.97
CA PHE A 43 -11.51 8.89 2.95
C PHE A 43 -12.95 9.35 3.17
N VAL A 44 -13.89 8.77 2.41
CA VAL A 44 -15.34 9.00 2.55
C VAL A 44 -16.09 7.77 2.03
N ASP A 45 -17.07 7.27 2.78
CA ASP A 45 -18.04 6.24 2.35
C ASP A 45 -17.45 5.00 1.64
N GLY A 46 -16.35 4.43 2.18
CA GLY A 46 -15.69 3.27 1.56
C GLY A 46 -14.93 3.60 0.26
N GLU A 47 -14.68 4.88 0.01
CA GLU A 47 -13.84 5.37 -1.07
C GLU A 47 -12.66 6.19 -0.50
N PHE A 48 -11.56 6.18 -1.24
CA PHE A 48 -10.47 7.13 -1.09
C PHE A 48 -10.51 8.08 -2.28
N LEU A 49 -10.65 9.37 -1.97
CA LEU A 49 -10.64 10.45 -2.94
C LEU A 49 -9.24 11.04 -3.00
N LEU A 50 -8.83 11.38 -4.21
CA LEU A 50 -7.55 12.02 -4.50
C LEU A 50 -7.80 13.19 -5.44
N ALA A 51 -7.39 14.38 -5.05
CA ALA A 51 -7.60 15.61 -5.79
C ALA A 51 -6.28 16.26 -6.18
N ARG A 52 -6.31 16.91 -7.35
CA ARG A 52 -5.24 17.75 -7.88
C ARG A 52 -5.72 19.20 -7.90
N ASN A 53 -4.96 20.10 -7.29
CA ASN A 53 -5.35 21.51 -7.11
C ASN A 53 -4.50 22.48 -7.95
N ASP A 54 -4.16 22.11 -9.20
CA ASP A 54 -3.38 22.94 -10.13
C ASP A 54 -4.13 23.25 -11.45
N GLY A 55 -5.42 22.91 -11.53
CA GLY A 55 -6.26 23.13 -12.70
C GLY A 55 -6.09 22.11 -13.83
N ARG A 56 -5.19 21.13 -13.69
CA ARG A 56 -5.05 20.02 -14.65
C ARG A 56 -5.95 18.84 -14.27
N PRO A 57 -6.35 18.00 -15.24
CA PRO A 57 -7.05 16.76 -14.94
C PRO A 57 -6.22 15.86 -14.03
N ALA A 58 -6.90 15.17 -13.10
CA ALA A 58 -6.29 14.12 -12.31
C ALA A 58 -6.48 12.80 -13.05
N GLU A 59 -5.38 12.16 -13.46
CA GLU A 59 -5.43 10.91 -14.22
C GLU A 59 -4.78 9.77 -13.45
N MET A 60 -5.54 8.71 -13.17
CA MET A 60 -5.02 7.51 -12.49
C MET A 60 -3.90 6.84 -13.30
N ALA A 61 -3.96 6.96 -14.63
CA ALA A 61 -2.94 6.42 -15.54
C ALA A 61 -1.55 7.03 -15.29
N GLU A 62 -1.45 8.33 -14.96
CA GLU A 62 -0.17 8.99 -14.65
C GLU A 62 0.50 8.36 -13.43
N LEU A 63 -0.27 8.11 -12.36
CA LEU A 63 0.22 7.54 -11.11
C LEU A 63 0.65 6.08 -11.28
N ILE A 64 -0.15 5.30 -12.00
CA ILE A 64 0.15 3.91 -12.31
C ILE A 64 1.40 3.82 -13.18
N LYS A 65 1.49 4.65 -14.22
CA LYS A 65 2.66 4.71 -15.11
C LYS A 65 3.93 5.05 -14.32
N ALA A 66 3.86 6.05 -13.44
CA ALA A 66 4.97 6.43 -12.57
C ALA A 66 5.47 5.25 -11.72
N ALA A 67 4.58 4.49 -11.08
CA ALA A 67 4.96 3.34 -10.26
C ALA A 67 5.52 2.16 -11.07
N LEU A 68 5.02 1.96 -12.29
CA LEU A 68 5.45 0.89 -13.18
C LEU A 68 6.79 1.17 -13.86
N GLU A 69 7.03 2.42 -14.22
CA GLU A 69 8.15 2.83 -15.08
C GLU A 69 9.28 3.53 -14.32
N CYS A 70 9.12 3.88 -13.03
CA CYS A 70 10.20 4.50 -12.29
C CYS A 70 11.45 3.59 -12.26
N ASN A 71 12.62 4.21 -12.39
CA ASN A 71 13.87 3.49 -12.20
C ASN A 71 13.94 2.96 -10.77
N ALA A 72 14.31 1.70 -10.58
CA ALA A 72 14.39 1.08 -9.27
C ALA A 72 15.72 0.35 -9.15
N GLU A 73 16.63 0.89 -8.35
CA GLU A 73 17.98 0.39 -8.18
C GLU A 73 18.27 0.10 -6.71
N PRO A 74 18.99 -0.99 -6.38
CA PRO A 74 19.37 -1.26 -5.02
C PRO A 74 20.49 -0.29 -4.61
N ILE A 75 20.38 0.27 -3.40
CA ILE A 75 21.48 0.98 -2.75
C ILE A 75 22.23 -0.06 -1.92
N THR A 76 23.31 -0.61 -2.49
CA THR A 76 24.11 -1.63 -1.83
C THR A 76 24.76 -1.07 -0.56
N ILE A 77 24.38 -1.61 0.61
CA ILE A 77 25.00 -1.25 1.89
C ILE A 77 25.79 -2.44 2.43
N ASP A 78 25.12 -3.59 2.59
CA ASP A 78 25.74 -4.78 3.19
C ASP A 78 25.04 -6.07 2.75
N ASN A 79 23.72 -6.12 2.90
CA ASN A 79 22.93 -7.31 2.63
C ASN A 79 21.92 -7.07 1.51
N PRO A 80 22.11 -7.67 0.31
CA PRO A 80 21.19 -7.55 -0.82
C PRO A 80 19.73 -7.90 -0.52
N LYS A 81 19.46 -8.67 0.54
CA LYS A 81 18.09 -8.98 0.97
C LYS A 81 17.40 -7.76 1.57
N THR A 82 18.12 -6.94 2.32
CA THR A 82 17.59 -5.80 3.08
C THR A 82 18.08 -4.45 2.54
N ASP A 83 18.86 -4.45 1.46
CA ASP A 83 19.35 -3.24 0.83
C ASP A 83 18.16 -2.33 0.43
N PRO A 84 18.23 -1.04 0.77
CA PRO A 84 17.26 -0.05 0.31
C PRO A 84 17.16 -0.01 -1.21
N ILE A 85 16.03 0.46 -1.71
CA ILE A 85 15.81 0.70 -3.13
C ILE A 85 15.71 2.20 -3.34
N ASP A 86 16.47 2.73 -4.30
CA ASP A 86 16.23 4.08 -4.82
C ASP A 86 15.21 4.00 -5.96
N LEU A 87 14.09 4.70 -5.80
CA LEU A 87 13.13 4.94 -6.86
C LEU A 87 13.45 6.28 -7.51
N GLY A 88 14.04 6.23 -8.70
CA GLY A 88 14.34 7.42 -9.50
C GLY A 88 13.08 8.13 -10.02
N ALA A 89 13.27 8.99 -11.02
CA ALA A 89 12.16 9.69 -11.67
C ALA A 89 11.10 8.70 -12.21
N PRO A 90 9.80 9.08 -12.18
CA PRO A 90 9.26 10.36 -11.73
C PRO A 90 8.92 10.42 -10.22
N ILE A 91 9.24 9.39 -9.43
CA ILE A 91 8.88 9.34 -7.99
C ILE A 91 9.96 9.99 -7.12
N GLY A 92 11.22 9.63 -7.30
CA GLY A 92 12.36 10.23 -6.58
C GLY A 92 12.37 9.94 -5.07
N MET A 93 12.31 8.68 -4.63
CA MET A 93 12.31 8.31 -3.21
C MET A 93 13.07 7.03 -2.90
N ARG A 94 13.64 6.97 -1.69
CA ARG A 94 14.19 5.73 -1.14
C ARG A 94 13.12 4.89 -0.44
N LEU A 95 13.11 3.58 -0.70
CA LEU A 95 12.39 2.55 0.05
C LEU A 95 13.39 1.74 0.88
N ASP A 96 13.25 1.73 2.20
CA ASP A 96 13.99 0.85 3.12
C ASP A 96 13.09 0.21 4.18
N TRP A 97 11.79 0.49 4.13
CA TRP A 97 10.75 0.07 5.06
C TRP A 97 11.16 0.17 6.52
N TRP A 98 11.95 1.20 6.84
CA TRP A 98 12.43 1.47 8.19
C TRP A 98 13.26 0.32 8.79
N CYS A 99 13.95 -0.45 7.95
CA CYS A 99 14.96 -1.39 8.41
C CYS A 99 16.16 -0.62 8.99
N GLY A 100 16.67 -1.09 10.13
CA GLY A 100 17.85 -0.51 10.78
C GLY A 100 19.10 -0.60 9.88
N ARG A 101 20.07 0.30 10.10
CA ARG A 101 21.34 0.29 9.36
C ARG A 101 22.19 -0.96 9.63
N ASP A 102 21.91 -1.65 10.73
CA ASP A 102 22.49 -2.93 11.13
C ASP A 102 21.77 -4.15 10.51
N GLY A 103 20.79 -3.91 9.62
CA GLY A 103 19.95 -4.97 9.06
C GLY A 103 18.88 -5.48 10.03
N SER A 104 18.70 -4.84 11.19
CA SER A 104 17.59 -5.16 12.10
C SER A 104 16.27 -4.86 11.41
N THR A 105 15.43 -5.89 11.31
CA THR A 105 14.12 -5.76 10.68
C THR A 105 13.10 -5.39 11.75
N ASN A 106 12.26 -4.39 11.48
CA ASN A 106 11.06 -4.16 12.28
C ASN A 106 10.00 -5.25 11.96
N LEU A 107 8.81 -5.14 12.56
CA LEU A 107 7.73 -6.10 12.36
C LEU A 107 7.26 -6.22 10.90
N PHE A 108 7.43 -5.16 10.09
CA PHE A 108 7.12 -5.14 8.65
C PHE A 108 8.22 -5.75 7.79
N LYS A 109 8.91 -6.79 8.28
CA LYS A 109 9.74 -7.62 7.39
C LYS A 109 8.83 -8.28 6.34
N THR A 110 8.64 -7.62 5.21
CA THR A 110 7.67 -7.98 4.16
C THR A 110 8.23 -8.98 3.15
N TRP A 111 9.46 -9.45 3.36
CA TRP A 111 10.10 -10.49 2.56
C TRP A 111 10.64 -11.61 3.45
N ALA A 112 10.49 -12.84 2.96
CA ALA A 112 11.05 -14.03 3.57
C ALA A 112 11.93 -14.80 2.58
N ALA A 113 12.75 -15.71 3.10
CA ALA A 113 13.64 -16.59 2.35
C ALA A 113 14.75 -15.85 1.54
N ASN A 114 14.84 -16.12 0.24
CA ASN A 114 15.95 -15.68 -0.63
C ASN A 114 15.60 -14.51 -1.56
N ALA A 115 14.40 -13.95 -1.43
CA ALA A 115 13.99 -12.80 -2.24
C ALA A 115 14.67 -11.51 -1.73
N THR A 116 15.17 -10.69 -2.66
CA THR A 116 15.67 -9.36 -2.34
C THR A 116 14.54 -8.33 -2.28
N SER A 117 14.80 -7.23 -1.57
CA SER A 117 13.92 -6.06 -1.54
C SER A 117 13.53 -5.60 -2.95
N LEU A 118 14.52 -5.48 -3.86
CA LEU A 118 14.31 -5.10 -5.25
C LEU A 118 13.46 -6.12 -6.02
N GLN A 119 13.74 -7.41 -5.87
CA GLN A 119 12.95 -8.46 -6.53
C GLN A 119 11.49 -8.41 -6.08
N MET A 120 11.24 -8.21 -4.78
CA MET A 120 9.89 -8.11 -4.25
C MET A 120 9.16 -6.89 -4.78
N PHE A 121 9.82 -5.73 -4.90
CA PHE A 121 9.18 -4.52 -5.40
C PHE A 121 8.85 -4.63 -6.90
N THR A 122 9.81 -5.10 -7.70
CA THR A 122 9.67 -5.21 -9.17
C THR A 122 8.67 -6.29 -9.59
N LYS A 123 8.51 -7.34 -8.78
CA LYS A 123 7.60 -8.47 -9.02
C LYS A 123 6.16 -8.07 -9.31
N TRP A 124 5.67 -6.97 -8.73
CA TRP A 124 4.26 -6.56 -8.86
C TRP A 124 3.98 -5.74 -10.11
N ARG A 125 5.02 -5.21 -10.77
CA ARG A 125 4.88 -4.35 -11.95
C ARG A 125 4.25 -5.08 -13.13
N GLU A 126 4.76 -6.26 -13.46
CA GLU A 126 4.25 -7.03 -14.61
C GLU A 126 2.82 -7.57 -14.39
N PRO A 127 2.48 -8.19 -13.24
CA PRO A 127 1.10 -8.55 -12.92
C PRO A 127 0.14 -7.37 -13.02
N LEU A 128 0.53 -6.20 -12.49
CA LEU A 128 -0.27 -4.99 -12.59
C LEU A 128 -0.48 -4.60 -14.06
N ARG A 129 0.59 -4.51 -14.88
CA ARG A 129 0.47 -4.22 -16.33
C ARG A 129 -0.54 -5.12 -17.03
N ARG A 130 -0.54 -6.42 -16.70
CA ARG A 130 -1.43 -7.40 -17.33
C ARG A 130 -2.89 -7.24 -16.95
N CYS A 131 -3.20 -6.83 -15.71
CA CYS A 131 -4.59 -6.65 -15.28
C CYS A 131 -5.14 -5.24 -15.50
N LEU A 132 -4.32 -4.24 -15.87
CA LEU A 132 -4.80 -2.88 -16.18
C LEU A 132 -5.75 -2.83 -17.38
N GLY A 133 -5.63 -3.74 -18.35
CA GLY A 133 -6.58 -3.82 -19.46
C GLY A 133 -8.02 -4.09 -19.00
N SER A 134 -8.21 -4.66 -17.81
CA SER A 134 -9.52 -5.03 -17.27
C SER A 134 -10.28 -3.86 -16.65
N ILE A 135 -9.63 -2.72 -16.33
CA ILE A 135 -10.32 -1.61 -15.65
C ILE A 135 -11.05 -0.66 -16.60
N ASN A 136 -10.85 -0.71 -17.93
CA ASN A 136 -11.54 0.14 -18.92
C ASN A 136 -11.80 1.60 -18.48
N GLY A 137 -10.82 2.25 -17.84
CA GLY A 137 -10.93 3.62 -17.31
C GLY A 137 -11.58 3.77 -15.92
N GLN A 138 -12.07 2.69 -15.31
CA GLN A 138 -12.65 2.68 -13.96
C GLN A 138 -11.56 2.62 -12.88
N ALA A 139 -10.98 3.79 -12.56
CA ALA A 139 -10.03 3.93 -11.45
C ALA A 139 -10.56 3.37 -10.13
N LYS A 140 -11.89 3.43 -9.91
CA LYS A 140 -12.58 2.92 -8.71
C LYS A 140 -12.19 1.49 -8.33
N ASN A 141 -11.95 0.62 -9.31
CA ASN A 141 -11.69 -0.80 -9.09
C ASN A 141 -10.20 -1.16 -9.02
N LEU A 142 -9.28 -0.19 -9.02
CA LEU A 142 -7.83 -0.42 -9.04
C LEU A 142 -7.37 -1.39 -7.95
N LEU A 143 -7.82 -1.19 -6.71
CA LEU A 143 -7.42 -2.01 -5.56
C LEU A 143 -8.06 -3.40 -5.54
N ARG A 144 -9.03 -3.66 -6.42
CA ARG A 144 -9.72 -4.96 -6.55
C ARG A 144 -9.13 -5.82 -7.67
N LEU A 145 -8.23 -5.28 -8.49
CA LEU A 145 -7.60 -6.02 -9.58
C LEU A 145 -6.82 -7.21 -9.05
N SER A 146 -7.17 -8.39 -9.54
CA SER A 146 -6.55 -9.64 -9.14
C SER A 146 -5.75 -10.25 -10.29
N TYR A 147 -4.56 -10.75 -10.00
CA TYR A 147 -3.73 -11.49 -10.94
C TYR A 147 -3.07 -12.70 -10.24
N PRO A 148 -3.06 -13.89 -10.86
CA PRO A 148 -2.43 -15.07 -10.28
C PRO A 148 -0.90 -14.95 -10.21
N VAL A 149 -0.33 -14.82 -9.01
CA VAL A 149 1.13 -14.71 -8.77
C VAL A 149 1.54 -15.63 -7.61
N GLN A 150 2.78 -16.12 -7.64
CA GLN A 150 3.37 -16.86 -6.53
C GLN A 150 3.99 -15.89 -5.52
N GLY A 151 3.72 -16.05 -4.23
CA GLY A 151 4.19 -15.20 -3.11
C GLY A 151 3.39 -13.90 -2.96
N SER A 152 3.64 -13.15 -1.89
CA SER A 152 2.96 -11.91 -1.48
C SER A 152 3.89 -11.08 -0.59
N TYR A 153 3.72 -9.76 -0.53
CA TYR A 153 4.36 -8.93 0.52
C TYR A 153 3.67 -9.13 1.88
N GLY A 154 2.43 -9.63 1.86
CA GLY A 154 1.61 -9.87 3.04
C GLY A 154 0.78 -8.65 3.47
N PHE A 155 0.72 -7.59 2.66
CA PHE A 155 -0.08 -6.41 3.00
C PHE A 155 -1.58 -6.66 2.86
N ASP A 156 -1.97 -7.40 1.83
CA ASP A 156 -3.38 -7.72 1.61
C ASP A 156 -3.88 -8.75 2.63
N SER A 157 -4.81 -8.32 3.50
CA SER A 157 -5.38 -9.16 4.55
C SER A 157 -6.30 -10.24 4.02
N ASP A 158 -6.94 -10.04 2.86
CA ASP A 158 -7.90 -11.01 2.33
C ASP A 158 -7.20 -12.21 1.71
N LEU A 159 -5.95 -12.00 1.27
CA LEU A 159 -5.14 -12.98 0.58
C LEU A 159 -4.27 -13.75 1.57
N GLY A 160 -4.92 -14.47 2.46
CA GLY A 160 -4.27 -15.38 3.41
C GLY A 160 -3.61 -16.56 2.70
N TRP A 161 -2.29 -16.69 2.84
CA TRP A 161 -1.55 -17.95 2.63
C TRP A 161 -1.80 -18.97 3.76
N ASP A 162 -2.78 -18.71 4.63
CA ASP A 162 -3.12 -19.56 5.76
C ASP A 162 -3.99 -20.74 5.35
N ALA A 163 -3.49 -21.95 5.63
CA ALA A 163 -4.20 -23.20 5.43
C ALA A 163 -5.60 -23.22 6.06
N LEU A 164 -5.83 -22.41 7.11
CA LEU A 164 -7.12 -22.26 7.77
C LEU A 164 -8.18 -21.56 6.88
N ARG A 165 -7.78 -20.61 6.03
CA ARG A 165 -8.71 -19.89 5.14
C ARG A 165 -8.94 -20.62 3.81
N VAL A 166 -8.01 -21.48 3.40
CA VAL A 166 -8.12 -22.26 2.15
C VAL A 166 -8.44 -23.73 2.35
N GLY A 167 -8.40 -24.23 3.58
CA GLY A 167 -8.69 -25.62 3.96
C GLY A 167 -7.57 -26.63 3.72
N PHE A 168 -6.40 -26.21 3.20
CA PHE A 168 -5.25 -27.08 2.92
C PHE A 168 -3.92 -26.30 2.85
N SER A 169 -2.79 -26.98 3.03
CA SER A 169 -1.45 -26.37 2.91
C SER A 169 -1.02 -26.21 1.45
N PHE A 170 -0.84 -24.98 0.95
CA PHE A 170 -0.40 -24.75 -0.43
C PHE A 170 0.99 -25.28 -0.74
N ASN A 171 1.87 -25.38 0.27
CA ASN A 171 3.24 -25.84 0.07
C ASN A 171 3.30 -27.31 -0.39
N GLU A 172 2.25 -28.10 -0.13
CA GLU A 172 2.19 -29.53 -0.48
C GLU A 172 1.61 -29.77 -1.89
N HIS A 173 1.00 -28.76 -2.52
CA HIS A 173 0.38 -28.87 -3.83
C HIS A 173 1.16 -28.12 -4.91
N SER A 174 2.11 -28.81 -5.54
CA SER A 174 2.98 -28.30 -6.61
C SER A 174 2.26 -27.72 -7.84
N ARG A 175 0.96 -27.98 -7.99
CA ARG A 175 0.10 -27.44 -9.08
C ARG A 175 -0.61 -26.13 -8.71
N LEU A 176 -0.70 -25.77 -7.43
CA LEU A 176 -1.37 -24.56 -6.91
C LEU A 176 -0.35 -23.50 -6.47
N LYS A 177 0.64 -23.21 -7.33
CA LYS A 177 1.74 -22.27 -7.00
C LYS A 177 1.36 -20.79 -7.11
N LYS A 178 0.27 -20.48 -7.82
CA LYS A 178 -0.17 -19.10 -8.08
C LYS A 178 -1.53 -18.88 -7.44
N LEU A 179 -1.61 -17.88 -6.58
CA LEU A 179 -2.85 -17.44 -5.95
C LEU A 179 -3.28 -16.12 -6.53
N PRO A 180 -4.61 -15.82 -6.54
CA PRO A 180 -5.07 -14.48 -6.83
C PRO A 180 -4.38 -13.51 -5.88
N THR A 181 -3.56 -12.62 -6.43
CA THR A 181 -2.92 -11.53 -5.70
C THR A 181 -3.45 -10.20 -6.19
N ARG A 182 -3.42 -9.15 -5.37
CA ARG A 182 -3.84 -7.80 -5.78
C ARG A 182 -2.60 -6.91 -5.99
N PRO A 183 -2.05 -6.83 -7.22
CA PRO A 183 -0.74 -6.23 -7.43
C PRO A 183 -0.69 -4.74 -7.09
N ALA A 184 -1.78 -4.01 -7.32
CA ALA A 184 -1.88 -2.59 -6.95
C ALA A 184 -1.81 -2.40 -5.43
N VAL A 185 -2.49 -3.27 -4.66
CA VAL A 185 -2.45 -3.23 -3.18
C VAL A 185 -1.04 -3.46 -2.68
N GLU A 186 -0.34 -4.45 -3.23
CA GLU A 186 1.02 -4.81 -2.81
C GLU A 186 2.05 -3.73 -3.20
N LEU A 187 1.99 -3.21 -4.43
CA LEU A 187 2.93 -2.22 -4.94
C LEU A 187 2.76 -0.85 -4.26
N PHE A 188 1.53 -0.31 -4.25
CA PHE A 188 1.27 0.98 -3.63
C PHE A 188 1.29 0.87 -2.11
N GLY A 189 0.92 -0.26 -1.51
CA GLY A 189 1.07 -0.51 -0.08
C GLY A 189 2.52 -0.41 0.36
N ALA A 190 3.45 -0.98 -0.40
CA ALA A 190 4.89 -0.86 -0.14
C ALA A 190 5.39 0.59 -0.20
N ILE A 191 4.92 1.38 -1.18
CA ILE A 191 5.27 2.81 -1.31
C ILE A 191 4.66 3.61 -0.16
N GLY A 192 3.40 3.37 0.17
CA GLY A 192 2.67 4.06 1.23
C GLY A 192 3.33 3.85 2.58
N LEU A 193 3.63 2.61 2.94
CA LEU A 193 4.22 2.26 4.24
C LEU A 193 5.60 2.92 4.47
N GLN A 194 6.37 3.18 3.41
CA GLN A 194 7.65 3.89 3.53
C GLN A 194 7.48 5.30 4.12
N ARG A 195 6.36 5.98 3.85
CA ARG A 195 6.15 7.39 4.22
C ARG A 195 5.08 7.59 5.27
N PHE A 196 4.06 6.73 5.26
CA PHE A 196 2.95 6.73 6.19
C PHE A 196 3.18 5.64 7.24
N PHE A 197 4.20 5.85 8.07
CA PHE A 197 4.58 4.87 9.07
C PHE A 197 3.53 4.82 10.19
N PRO A 198 2.86 3.67 10.39
CA PRO A 198 1.86 3.53 11.44
C PRO A 198 2.52 3.41 12.82
N LYS A 199 1.71 3.48 13.87
CA LYS A 199 2.19 3.23 15.24
C LYS A 199 2.31 1.72 15.46
N LEU A 200 3.52 1.26 15.78
CA LEU A 200 3.80 -0.14 16.09
C LEU A 200 3.77 -0.37 17.61
N ASP A 201 3.20 -1.50 18.01
CA ASP A 201 3.29 -2.07 19.35
C ASP A 201 3.96 -3.45 19.23
N GLU A 202 5.26 -3.48 19.48
CA GLU A 202 6.09 -4.69 19.32
C GLU A 202 5.77 -5.77 20.34
N GLU A 203 5.45 -5.38 21.57
CA GLU A 203 5.06 -6.32 22.62
C GLU A 203 3.79 -7.07 22.25
N LYS A 204 2.80 -6.38 21.68
CA LYS A 204 1.51 -6.96 21.28
C LYS A 204 1.45 -7.40 19.82
N GLN A 205 2.55 -7.27 19.08
CA GLN A 205 2.63 -7.55 17.63
C GLN A 205 1.45 -6.91 16.87
N CYS A 206 1.12 -5.65 17.17
CA CYS A 206 -0.01 -4.97 16.57
C CYS A 206 0.37 -3.63 15.93
N VAL A 207 -0.43 -3.24 14.95
CA VAL A 207 -0.26 -2.03 14.15
C VAL A 207 -1.51 -1.18 14.31
N TRP A 208 -1.30 0.10 14.62
CA TRP A 208 -2.35 1.10 14.74
C TRP A 208 -2.23 2.13 13.63
N TYR A 209 -3.33 2.40 12.95
CA TYR A 209 -3.41 3.41 11.91
C TYR A 209 -4.77 4.12 11.95
N THR A 210 -4.79 5.34 11.44
CA THR A 210 -5.95 6.21 11.50
C THR A 210 -6.34 6.65 10.10
N ALA A 211 -7.56 6.34 9.68
CA ALA A 211 -8.19 6.92 8.50
C ALA A 211 -8.73 8.32 8.83
N TRP A 212 -8.68 9.22 7.87
CA TRP A 212 -9.07 10.63 8.03
C TRP A 212 -10.10 11.05 6.98
N ARG A 213 -10.97 12.01 7.32
CA ARG A 213 -12.12 12.41 6.48
C ARG A 213 -11.97 13.72 5.71
N VAL A 214 -10.95 14.53 6.01
CA VAL A 214 -10.75 15.84 5.36
C VAL A 214 -9.63 15.79 4.33
N PRO A 215 -9.67 16.58 3.25
CA PRO A 215 -8.57 16.65 2.28
C PRO A 215 -7.26 17.03 2.97
N LEU A 216 -6.24 16.17 2.86
CA LEU A 216 -4.90 16.41 3.42
C LEU A 216 -3.83 16.17 2.35
N THR A 217 -2.82 17.03 2.33
CA THR A 217 -1.60 16.80 1.55
C THR A 217 -0.79 15.65 2.16
N ALA A 218 0.07 15.00 1.36
CA ALA A 218 0.86 13.86 1.83
C ALA A 218 1.61 14.13 3.14
N PRO A 219 2.33 15.27 3.33
CA PRO A 219 3.02 15.54 4.60
C PRO A 219 2.10 15.59 5.83
N VAL A 220 0.91 16.19 5.71
CA VAL A 220 -0.05 16.29 6.83
C VAL A 220 -0.74 14.95 7.07
N ALA A 221 -1.08 14.24 5.99
CA ALA A 221 -1.72 12.92 6.06
C ALA A 221 -0.82 11.88 6.75
N ARG A 222 0.51 11.97 6.63
CA ARG A 222 1.46 11.12 7.40
C ARG A 222 1.29 11.28 8.91
N ALA A 223 1.08 12.50 9.39
CA ALA A 223 0.79 12.76 10.81
C ALA A 223 -0.63 12.31 11.19
N ALA A 224 -1.58 12.39 10.24
CA ALA A 224 -2.94 11.91 10.47
C ALA A 224 -2.98 10.39 10.69
N VAL A 225 -2.17 9.61 9.96
CA VAL A 225 -2.11 8.13 10.10
C VAL A 225 -1.79 7.68 11.53
N VAL A 226 -0.93 8.41 12.24
CA VAL A 226 -0.58 8.12 13.64
C VAL A 226 -1.52 8.78 14.65
N GLY A 227 -2.57 9.45 14.18
CA GLY A 227 -3.60 10.08 15.02
C GLY A 227 -3.15 11.38 15.68
N LEU A 228 -2.13 12.06 15.13
CA LEU A 228 -1.59 13.31 15.69
C LEU A 228 -2.30 14.58 15.18
N VAL A 229 -3.17 14.45 14.18
CA VAL A 229 -3.93 15.59 13.62
C VAL A 229 -5.32 15.64 14.26
N PRO A 230 -5.63 16.66 15.08
CA PRO A 230 -6.93 16.76 15.75
C PRO A 230 -8.08 17.02 14.77
N GLY A 231 -9.28 16.51 15.07
CA GLY A 231 -10.52 16.83 14.35
C GLY A 231 -10.70 16.21 12.97
N VAL A 232 -9.70 15.51 12.43
CA VAL A 232 -9.74 14.90 11.09
C VAL A 232 -10.00 13.40 11.09
N THR A 233 -9.92 12.74 12.25
CA THR A 233 -10.05 11.29 12.37
C THR A 233 -11.43 10.83 11.91
N LEU A 234 -11.45 9.83 11.03
CA LEU A 234 -12.64 9.09 10.62
C LEU A 234 -12.74 7.80 11.45
N PHE A 235 -11.72 6.96 11.34
CA PHE A 235 -11.59 5.69 12.05
C PHE A 235 -10.18 5.52 12.60
N ARG A 236 -10.06 4.99 13.81
CA ARG A 236 -8.83 4.42 14.35
C ARG A 236 -8.94 2.91 14.27
N LEU A 237 -7.98 2.29 13.59
CA LEU A 237 -7.97 0.87 13.31
C LEU A 237 -6.77 0.19 13.96
N ARG A 238 -6.96 -1.09 14.28
CA ARG A 238 -5.91 -1.96 14.81
C ARG A 238 -5.88 -3.27 14.03
N THR A 239 -4.70 -3.67 13.56
CA THR A 239 -4.45 -5.01 13.00
C THR A 239 -3.31 -5.70 13.74
N HIS A 240 -3.17 -7.01 13.54
CA HIS A 240 -2.14 -7.85 14.10
C HIS A 240 -1.30 -8.47 12.98
N PHE A 241 -0.04 -8.78 13.29
CA PHE A 241 0.77 -9.61 12.42
C PHE A 241 0.34 -11.07 12.53
N VAL A 242 0.14 -11.72 11.40
CA VAL A 242 -0.16 -13.16 11.29
C VAL A 242 0.95 -13.87 10.56
N SER A 243 1.24 -15.10 10.98
CA SER A 243 2.17 -15.99 10.27
C SER A 243 1.40 -16.79 9.24
N ARG A 244 1.80 -16.66 7.97
CA ARG A 244 1.24 -17.37 6.82
C ARG A 244 2.27 -18.35 6.25
N GLY A 245 2.50 -19.44 6.97
CA GLY A 245 3.64 -20.33 6.73
C GLY A 245 4.96 -19.61 6.99
N SER A 246 5.86 -19.57 6.00
CA SER A 246 7.16 -18.89 6.12
C SER A 246 7.10 -17.36 6.02
N PHE A 247 5.92 -16.78 5.79
CA PHE A 247 5.73 -15.34 5.59
C PHE A 247 5.00 -14.69 6.77
N LYS A 248 5.30 -13.43 7.07
CA LYS A 248 4.46 -12.59 7.93
C LYS A 248 3.57 -11.71 7.05
N GLY A 249 2.34 -11.48 7.50
CA GLY A 249 1.40 -10.56 6.85
C GLY A 249 0.55 -9.84 7.88
N LEU A 250 -0.27 -8.91 7.40
CA LEU A 250 -1.26 -8.20 8.21
C LEU A 250 -2.61 -8.93 8.14
N ASP A 251 -3.29 -9.05 9.27
CA ASP A 251 -4.67 -9.52 9.29
C ASP A 251 -5.66 -8.38 9.00
N THR A 252 -6.93 -8.75 8.86
CA THR A 252 -8.02 -7.78 8.79
C THR A 252 -8.04 -6.97 10.09
N ALA A 253 -8.09 -5.64 9.95
CA ALA A 253 -8.11 -4.72 11.06
C ALA A 253 -9.51 -4.59 11.66
N ILE A 254 -9.54 -4.27 12.95
CA ILE A 254 -10.76 -3.90 13.66
C ILE A 254 -10.83 -2.39 13.81
N ILE A 255 -12.04 -1.82 13.72
CA ILE A 255 -12.30 -0.42 14.07
C ILE A 255 -12.39 -0.32 15.59
N VAL A 256 -11.51 0.48 16.20
CA VAL A 256 -11.42 0.68 17.65
C VAL A 256 -12.12 1.97 18.08
N GLU A 257 -12.13 2.99 17.22
CA GLU A 257 -12.73 4.31 17.48
C GLU A 257 -13.17 4.94 16.15
N GLY A 258 -14.31 5.63 16.11
CA GLY A 258 -14.82 6.31 14.91
C GLY A 258 -16.34 6.25 14.77
N GLY A 259 -16.91 7.09 13.89
CA GLY A 259 -18.37 7.23 13.71
C GLY A 259 -18.97 6.20 12.76
N SER A 260 -20.24 5.83 12.96
CA SER A 260 -21.02 4.99 12.04
C SER A 260 -21.15 5.64 10.66
N TYR A 261 -21.16 4.82 9.61
CA TYR A 261 -21.62 5.23 8.28
C TYR A 261 -23.12 5.56 8.40
N GLU A 262 -23.46 6.84 8.55
CA GLU A 262 -24.82 7.33 8.30
C GLU A 262 -24.89 7.91 6.89
#